data_AF-A0A536SYW9-F1
#
_entry.id   AF-A0A536SYW9-F1
#
_cell.length_a   1.000
_cell.length_b   1.000
_cell.length_c   1.000
_cell.angle_alpha   90.00
_cell.angle_beta   90.00
_cell.angle_gamma   90.00
#
_symmetry.space_group_name_H-M   'P 1'
#
loop_
_entity.id
_entity.type
_entity.pdbx_description
1 polymer ?
#
loop_
_entity_poly.entity_id
_entity_poly.type
_entity_poly.pdbx_seq_one_letter_code
_entity_poly.pdbx_strand_id
1 'polypeptide(L)'
;MDVAALKARLARATSPHTVYGDDAAEREAAATTPAAVLVPIIAHGEGLTVLFTRRTVHLKAHSGQVSFPGGRAEPGDPTPEDTALREAEEEIGLARSRVEVIGRLPEYVTRTGFRVTPVIGVIQPPLELVPDAREVDEVFEVPLAFLLDERNHQRATRELNGRTVAFYVIEHQGRTIWGATAGMLVNLYRRIGA
;
A
#
# COMPACT_ATOMS: atom_id res chain seq x y z
N MET A 1 -18.64 -4.74 -4.49
CA MET A 1 -18.16 -3.63 -5.32
C MET A 1 -17.37 -4.23 -6.46
N ASP A 2 -17.60 -3.81 -7.70
CA ASP A 2 -16.86 -4.25 -8.89
C ASP A 2 -15.84 -3.20 -9.35
N VAL A 3 -15.07 -3.51 -10.41
CA VAL A 3 -14.04 -2.62 -10.97
C VAL A 3 -14.64 -1.30 -11.48
N ALA A 4 -15.82 -1.33 -12.10
CA ALA A 4 -16.45 -0.12 -12.64
C ALA A 4 -16.86 0.84 -11.51
N ALA A 5 -17.48 0.31 -10.46
CA ALA A 5 -17.84 1.06 -9.26
C ALA A 5 -16.60 1.61 -8.55
N LEU A 6 -15.53 0.84 -8.45
CA LEU A 6 -14.24 1.28 -7.90
C LEU A 6 -13.68 2.47 -8.68
N LYS A 7 -13.56 2.37 -10.01
CA LYS A 7 -13.11 3.47 -10.89
C LYS A 7 -13.96 4.72 -10.71
N ALA A 8 -15.29 4.55 -10.69
CA ALA A 8 -16.22 5.67 -10.49
C ALA A 8 -16.06 6.35 -9.13
N ARG A 9 -15.81 5.59 -8.05
CA ARG A 9 -15.56 6.15 -6.71
C ARG A 9 -14.23 6.90 -6.65
N LEU A 10 -13.16 6.34 -7.23
CA LEU A 10 -11.86 7.00 -7.30
C LEU A 10 -11.92 8.33 -8.06
N ALA A 11 -12.65 8.38 -9.17
CA ALA A 11 -12.81 9.58 -9.99
C ALA A 11 -13.58 10.71 -9.28
N ARG A 12 -14.52 10.38 -8.39
CA ARG A 12 -15.32 11.37 -7.63
C ARG A 12 -14.60 11.95 -6.41
N ALA A 13 -13.59 11.26 -5.91
CA ALA A 13 -12.93 11.67 -4.69
C ALA A 13 -11.94 12.83 -4.93
N THR A 14 -12.31 14.04 -4.48
CA THR A 14 -11.48 15.25 -4.51
C THR A 14 -10.75 15.48 -3.18
N SER A 15 -9.42 15.47 -3.20
CA SER A 15 -8.54 16.59 -2.78
C SER A 15 -7.10 16.13 -2.52
N PRO A 16 -6.10 16.98 -2.82
CA PRO A 16 -4.68 16.68 -2.73
C PRO A 16 -4.14 17.11 -1.36
N HIS A 17 -4.32 16.26 -0.34
CA HIS A 17 -3.61 16.46 0.91
C HIS A 17 -2.70 15.26 1.13
N THR A 18 -1.39 15.49 1.08
CA THR A 18 -0.39 14.55 1.58
C THR A 18 -0.85 14.12 2.97
N VAL A 19 -1.07 12.83 3.15
CA VAL A 19 -1.41 12.27 4.44
C VAL A 19 -0.10 12.02 5.17
N TYR A 20 0.18 12.90 6.12
CA TYR A 20 1.20 12.65 7.11
C TYR A 20 0.77 11.41 7.91
N GLY A 21 1.63 10.39 7.99
CA GLY A 21 1.38 9.29 8.90
C GLY A 21 1.11 9.82 10.31
N ASP A 22 0.46 9.02 11.15
CA ASP A 22 -0.22 9.40 12.41
C ASP A 22 0.60 10.19 13.47
N ASP A 23 1.84 10.56 13.13
CA ASP A 23 2.86 11.17 13.94
C ASP A 23 3.82 12.11 13.18
N ALA A 24 3.64 12.28 11.87
CA ALA A 24 4.50 13.13 11.04
C ALA A 24 4.18 14.64 11.22
N ALA A 25 3.51 14.99 12.33
CA ALA A 25 3.37 16.35 12.80
C ALA A 25 4.78 16.96 12.99
N GLU A 26 5.07 17.91 12.11
CA GLU A 26 6.14 18.91 12.23
C GLU A 26 7.58 18.39 12.14
N ARG A 27 7.87 17.45 11.23
CA ARG A 27 9.16 17.53 10.53
C ARG A 27 8.98 18.47 9.35
N GLU A 28 9.24 19.76 9.60
CA GLU A 28 9.51 20.75 8.56
C GLU A 28 10.43 20.13 7.52
N ALA A 29 9.90 19.89 6.32
CA ALA A 29 10.57 19.56 5.06
C ALA A 29 12.01 18.98 5.14
N ALA A 30 12.25 17.98 5.99
CA ALA A 30 13.44 17.16 5.84
C ALA A 30 13.32 16.49 4.46
N ALA A 31 14.41 16.46 3.70
CA ALA A 31 14.40 15.88 2.35
C ALA A 31 13.84 14.46 2.41
N THR A 32 12.58 14.28 1.99
CA THR A 32 11.93 12.98 1.98
C THR A 32 12.43 12.19 0.80
N THR A 33 12.73 10.92 0.99
CA THR A 33 13.07 10.01 -0.10
C THR A 33 11.79 9.67 -0.88
N PRO A 34 11.70 9.99 -2.18
CA PRO A 34 10.55 9.60 -2.99
C PRO A 34 10.46 8.08 -3.11
N ALA A 35 9.25 7.55 -2.98
CA ALA A 35 8.94 6.14 -3.12
C ALA A 35 7.55 5.97 -3.73
N ALA A 36 7.29 4.80 -4.28
CA ALA A 36 5.97 4.43 -4.75
C ALA A 36 5.67 2.97 -4.42
N VAL A 37 4.38 2.69 -4.17
CA VAL A 37 3.89 1.33 -3.96
C VAL A 37 2.73 1.07 -4.89
N LEU A 38 2.63 -0.15 -5.38
CA LEU A 38 1.46 -0.63 -6.09
C LEU A 38 0.42 -1.10 -5.06
N VAL A 39 -0.81 -0.64 -5.17
CA VAL A 39 -1.99 -1.20 -4.50
C VAL A 39 -2.69 -2.12 -5.51
N PRO A 40 -2.27 -3.39 -5.62
CA PRO A 40 -2.78 -4.32 -6.62
C PRO A 40 -4.17 -4.83 -6.23
N ILE A 41 -5.17 -4.49 -7.03
CA ILE A 41 -6.55 -4.95 -6.86
C ILE A 41 -6.79 -6.09 -7.85
N ILE A 42 -7.06 -7.28 -7.33
CA ILE A 42 -7.31 -8.46 -8.16
C ILE A 42 -8.82 -8.58 -8.40
N ALA A 43 -9.21 -8.61 -9.68
CA ALA A 43 -10.60 -8.67 -10.10
C ALA A 43 -11.06 -10.12 -10.29
N HIS A 44 -11.26 -10.83 -9.18
CA HIS A 44 -11.85 -12.17 -9.22
C HIS A 44 -13.34 -12.10 -9.58
N GLY A 45 -13.88 -13.18 -10.14
CA GLY A 45 -15.31 -13.26 -10.48
C GLY A 45 -16.24 -13.11 -9.27
N GLU A 46 -15.76 -13.49 -8.07
CA GLU A 46 -16.51 -13.43 -6.81
C GLU A 46 -16.35 -12.09 -6.06
N GLY A 47 -15.43 -11.23 -6.50
CA GLY A 47 -15.20 -9.93 -5.86
C GLY A 47 -13.78 -9.41 -6.03
N LEU A 48 -13.53 -8.24 -5.45
CA LEU A 48 -12.22 -7.61 -5.46
C LEU A 48 -11.42 -7.99 -4.21
N THR A 49 -10.15 -8.32 -4.41
CA THR A 49 -9.17 -8.51 -3.34
C THR A 49 -8.00 -7.55 -3.53
N VAL A 50 -7.18 -7.38 -2.50
CA VAL A 50 -5.94 -6.62 -2.55
C VAL A 50 -4.79 -7.54 -2.21
N LEU A 51 -3.78 -7.55 -3.07
CA LEU A 51 -2.59 -8.37 -2.89
C LEU A 51 -1.53 -7.65 -2.05
N PHE A 52 -0.90 -8.40 -1.15
CA PHE A 52 0.15 -7.94 -0.26
C PHE A 52 1.35 -8.89 -0.31
N THR A 53 2.50 -8.36 0.08
CA THR A 53 3.73 -9.11 0.35
C THR A 53 4.01 -9.12 1.85
N ARG A 54 4.59 -10.21 2.35
CA ARG A 54 5.29 -10.24 3.64
C ARG A 54 6.78 -10.29 3.37
N ARG A 55 7.51 -9.31 3.91
CA ARG A 55 8.97 -9.25 3.75
C ARG A 55 9.66 -10.41 4.48
N THR A 56 10.74 -10.92 3.90
CA THR A 56 11.55 -11.98 4.52
C THR A 56 12.13 -11.55 5.86
N VAL A 57 12.31 -12.52 6.76
CA VAL A 57 12.73 -12.24 8.14
C VAL A 57 14.21 -11.85 8.28
N HIS A 58 15.03 -12.14 7.27
CA HIS A 58 16.49 -11.91 7.30
C HIS A 58 16.92 -10.49 6.90
N LEU A 59 15.98 -9.62 6.51
CA LEU A 59 16.28 -8.24 6.11
C LEU A 59 16.51 -7.34 7.34
N LYS A 60 17.53 -6.47 7.25
CA LYS A 60 17.95 -5.56 8.34
C LYS A 60 16.89 -4.55 8.77
N ALA A 61 15.90 -4.26 7.93
CA ALA A 61 14.81 -3.33 8.20
C ALA A 61 13.46 -3.97 7.82
N HIS A 62 12.42 -3.70 8.61
CA HIS A 62 11.03 -4.11 8.34
C HIS A 62 10.81 -5.63 8.15
N SER A 63 11.65 -6.44 8.79
CA SER A 63 11.53 -7.91 8.83
C SER A 63 10.13 -8.37 9.22
N GLY A 64 9.54 -9.25 8.40
CA GLY A 64 8.21 -9.84 8.62
C GLY A 64 7.02 -8.89 8.44
N GLN A 65 7.24 -7.62 8.03
CA GLN A 65 6.14 -6.68 7.86
C GLN A 65 5.33 -6.96 6.59
N VAL A 66 4.02 -6.74 6.70
CA VAL A 66 3.12 -6.75 5.55
C VAL A 66 3.15 -5.40 4.84
N SER A 67 3.38 -5.43 3.54
CA SER A 67 3.43 -4.25 2.69
C SER A 67 2.72 -4.49 1.36
N PHE A 68 2.44 -3.39 0.69
CA PHE A 68 2.25 -3.39 -0.75
C PHE A 68 3.60 -3.65 -1.46
N PRO A 69 3.61 -4.24 -2.67
CA PRO A 69 4.81 -4.25 -3.49
C PRO A 69 5.24 -2.82 -3.80
N GLY A 70 6.54 -2.53 -3.69
CA GLY A 70 7.02 -1.17 -3.92
C GLY A 70 8.27 -0.79 -3.16
N GLY A 71 8.83 0.35 -3.56
CA GLY A 71 10.13 0.76 -3.08
C GLY A 71 10.47 2.20 -3.44
N ARG A 72 11.78 2.48 -3.42
CA ARG A 72 12.33 3.81 -3.63
C ARG A 72 12.31 4.16 -5.11
N ALA A 73 12.04 5.42 -5.43
CA ALA A 73 12.20 5.89 -6.81
C ALA A 73 13.68 5.91 -7.22
N GLU A 74 13.98 5.35 -8.39
CA GLU A 74 15.30 5.35 -8.99
C GLU A 74 15.44 6.44 -10.06
N PRO A 75 16.68 6.87 -10.41
CA PRO A 75 16.90 7.87 -11.46
C PRO A 75 16.27 7.51 -12.83
N GLY A 76 16.02 6.23 -13.08
CA GLY A 76 15.39 5.74 -14.30
C GLY A 76 13.86 5.74 -14.28
N ASP A 77 13.21 6.06 -13.15
CA ASP A 77 11.76 6.04 -13.02
C ASP A 77 11.18 7.44 -13.34
N PRO A 78 10.55 7.64 -14.51
CA PRO A 78 10.05 8.97 -14.88
C PRO A 78 8.77 9.35 -14.11
N THR A 79 8.04 8.38 -13.56
CA THR A 79 6.82 8.60 -12.80
C THR A 79 6.71 7.66 -11.58
N PRO A 80 5.87 7.99 -10.59
CA PRO A 80 5.58 7.06 -9.49
C PRO A 80 4.95 5.73 -9.94
N GLU A 81 4.20 5.71 -11.04
CA GLU A 81 3.70 4.48 -11.66
C GLU A 81 4.86 3.61 -12.12
N ASP A 82 5.86 4.18 -12.79
CA ASP A 82 7.02 3.43 -13.26
C ASP A 82 7.79 2.82 -12.09
N THR A 83 8.00 3.59 -11.00
CA THR A 83 8.58 3.05 -9.75
C THR A 83 7.74 1.90 -9.21
N ALA A 84 6.43 2.09 -9.00
CA ALA A 84 5.56 1.07 -8.42
C ALA A 84 5.48 -0.21 -9.27
N LEU A 85 5.45 -0.06 -10.60
CA LEU A 85 5.40 -1.18 -11.54
C LEU A 85 6.74 -1.92 -11.64
N ARG A 86 7.86 -1.19 -11.68
CA ARG A 86 9.20 -1.80 -11.64
C ARG A 86 9.39 -2.62 -10.37
N GLU A 87 9.10 -2.04 -9.21
CA GLU A 87 9.24 -2.72 -7.92
C GLU A 87 8.31 -3.94 -7.82
N ALA A 88 7.06 -3.84 -8.29
CA ALA A 88 6.16 -5.00 -8.32
C ALA A 88 6.65 -6.11 -9.27
N GLU A 89 7.27 -5.74 -10.39
CA GLU A 89 7.89 -6.69 -11.32
C GLU A 89 9.11 -7.38 -10.67
N GLU A 90 9.95 -6.63 -9.96
CA GLU A 90 11.14 -7.15 -9.25
C GLU A 90 10.78 -8.03 -8.04
N GLU A 91 9.86 -7.59 -7.18
CA GLU A 91 9.54 -8.27 -5.91
C GLU A 91 8.64 -9.50 -6.11
N ILE A 92 7.66 -9.43 -7.01
CA ILE A 92 6.64 -10.49 -7.17
C ILE A 92 6.49 -11.02 -8.60
N GLY A 93 7.31 -10.58 -9.54
CA GLY A 93 7.23 -11.01 -10.94
C GLY A 93 5.98 -10.49 -11.67
N LEU A 94 5.29 -9.48 -11.14
CA LEU A 94 4.06 -8.97 -11.75
C LEU A 94 4.40 -8.11 -12.97
N ALA A 95 4.24 -8.69 -14.17
CA ALA A 95 4.50 -8.00 -15.42
C ALA A 95 3.66 -6.71 -15.53
N ARG A 96 4.32 -5.57 -15.78
CA ARG A 96 3.66 -4.25 -15.91
C ARG A 96 2.50 -4.20 -16.90
N SER A 97 2.56 -5.00 -17.97
CA SER A 97 1.50 -5.09 -18.99
C SER A 97 0.19 -5.73 -18.49
N ARG A 98 0.24 -6.39 -17.32
CA ARG A 98 -0.92 -7.01 -16.65
C ARG A 98 -1.65 -6.03 -15.73
N VAL A 99 -1.09 -4.84 -15.52
CA VAL A 99 -1.61 -3.86 -14.57
C VAL A 99 -2.30 -2.71 -15.31
N GLU A 100 -3.61 -2.60 -15.14
CA GLU A 100 -4.34 -1.39 -15.53
C GLU A 100 -4.25 -0.37 -14.39
N VAL A 101 -3.45 0.68 -14.54
CA VAL A 101 -3.40 1.77 -13.55
C VAL A 101 -4.68 2.60 -13.65
N ILE A 102 -5.38 2.73 -12.51
CA ILE A 102 -6.69 3.41 -12.44
C ILE A 102 -6.67 4.69 -11.59
N GLY A 103 -5.53 5.02 -10.99
CA GLY A 103 -5.33 6.27 -10.25
C GLY A 103 -4.29 6.17 -9.14
N ARG A 104 -4.17 7.23 -8.35
CA ARG A 104 -3.28 7.31 -7.19
C ARG A 104 -4.05 7.74 -5.95
N LEU A 105 -3.60 7.29 -4.78
CA LEU A 105 -3.96 7.88 -3.50
C LEU A 105 -3.09 9.11 -3.20
N PRO A 106 -3.49 9.98 -2.26
CA PRO A 106 -2.60 11.04 -1.80
C PRO A 106 -1.31 10.45 -1.25
N GLU A 107 -0.21 11.17 -1.42
CA GLU A 107 1.10 10.76 -0.90
C GLU A 107 1.03 10.52 0.61
N TYR A 108 1.73 9.49 1.07
CA TYR A 108 1.86 9.15 2.48
C TYR A 108 3.30 9.38 2.94
N VAL A 109 3.50 10.27 3.92
CA VAL A 109 4.84 10.50 4.49
C VAL A 109 5.05 9.55 5.67
N THR A 110 6.00 8.62 5.52
CA THR A 110 6.35 7.65 6.56
C THR A 110 7.26 8.27 7.61
N ARG A 111 7.27 7.66 8.80
CA ARG A 111 8.16 8.05 9.90
C ARG A 111 9.64 7.82 9.60
N THR A 112 9.93 6.90 8.67
CA THR A 112 11.28 6.59 8.17
C THR A 112 11.78 7.57 7.12
N GLY A 113 10.99 8.59 6.76
CA GLY A 113 11.40 9.67 5.86
C GLY A 113 11.11 9.40 4.39
N PHE A 114 10.23 8.45 4.07
CA PHE A 114 9.78 8.22 2.71
C PHE A 114 8.51 9.03 2.42
N ARG A 115 8.43 9.60 1.22
CA ARG A 115 7.21 10.16 0.64
C ARG A 115 6.69 9.15 -0.37
N VAL A 116 5.73 8.34 0.06
CA VAL A 116 5.23 7.19 -0.69
C VAL A 116 4.02 7.61 -1.51
N THR A 117 4.05 7.38 -2.82
CA THR A 117 2.88 7.52 -3.69
C THR A 117 2.21 6.16 -3.88
N PRO A 118 0.97 5.94 -3.39
CA PRO A 118 0.27 4.68 -3.61
C PRO A 118 -0.46 4.71 -4.96
N VAL A 119 -0.04 3.86 -5.87
CA VAL A 119 -0.57 3.71 -7.22
C VAL A 119 -1.58 2.57 -7.23
N ILE A 120 -2.81 2.80 -7.68
CA ILE A 120 -3.86 1.78 -7.71
C ILE A 120 -3.86 1.11 -9.08
N GLY A 121 -3.64 -0.20 -9.10
CA GLY A 121 -3.67 -1.02 -10.31
C GLY A 121 -4.72 -2.11 -10.21
N VAL A 122 -5.40 -2.41 -11.33
CA VAL A 122 -6.31 -3.55 -11.45
C VAL A 122 -5.63 -4.65 -12.25
N ILE A 123 -5.70 -5.88 -11.74
CA ILE A 123 -5.12 -7.07 -12.35
C ILE A 123 -6.23 -8.12 -12.54
N GLN A 124 -6.28 -8.71 -13.72
CA GLN A 124 -7.20 -9.81 -14.03
C GLN A 124 -6.51 -11.16 -13.76
N PRO A 125 -7.15 -12.13 -13.08
CA PRO A 125 -6.65 -13.50 -13.00
C PRO A 125 -6.48 -14.17 -14.39
N PRO A 126 -5.68 -15.26 -14.50
CA PRO A 126 -4.83 -15.85 -13.47
C PRO A 126 -3.60 -14.99 -13.14
N LEU A 127 -3.09 -15.12 -11.91
CA LEU A 127 -1.86 -14.45 -11.50
C LEU A 127 -0.66 -15.37 -11.74
N GLU A 128 0.30 -14.91 -12.54
CA GLU A 128 1.56 -15.60 -12.81
C GLU A 128 2.68 -14.90 -12.04
N LEU A 129 2.67 -15.07 -10.72
CA LEU A 129 3.63 -14.40 -9.83
C LEU A 129 4.85 -15.27 -9.58
N VAL A 130 6.01 -14.62 -9.54
CA VAL A 130 7.29 -15.24 -9.21
C VAL A 130 7.95 -14.38 -8.12
N PRO A 131 7.62 -14.60 -6.84
CA PRO A 131 8.19 -13.83 -5.74
C PRO A 131 9.71 -14.01 -5.63
N ASP A 132 10.43 -12.92 -5.47
CA ASP A 132 11.85 -12.98 -5.14
C ASP A 132 12.01 -13.42 -3.68
N ALA A 133 12.43 -14.67 -3.47
CA ALA A 133 12.62 -15.26 -2.15
C ALA A 133 13.66 -14.54 -1.28
N ARG A 134 14.45 -13.61 -1.84
CA ARG A 134 15.35 -12.74 -1.06
C ARG A 134 14.57 -11.65 -0.32
N GLU A 135 13.46 -11.20 -0.90
CA GLU A 135 12.71 -10.03 -0.43
C GLU A 135 11.33 -10.39 0.12
N VAL A 136 10.66 -11.36 -0.50
CA VAL A 136 9.28 -11.75 -0.22
C VAL A 136 9.21 -13.19 0.29
N ASP A 137 8.68 -13.35 1.51
CA ASP A 137 8.46 -14.65 2.16
C ASP A 137 7.05 -15.18 1.87
N GLU A 138 6.08 -14.29 1.72
CA GLU A 138 4.69 -14.66 1.43
C GLU A 138 4.04 -13.63 0.51
N VAL A 139 3.22 -14.11 -0.43
CA VAL A 139 2.25 -13.30 -1.16
C VAL A 139 0.86 -13.79 -0.80
N PHE A 140 -0.04 -12.88 -0.45
CA PHE A 140 -1.41 -13.23 -0.08
C PHE A 140 -2.38 -12.11 -0.43
N GLU A 141 -3.66 -12.46 -0.46
CA GLU A 141 -4.74 -11.54 -0.80
C GLU A 141 -5.69 -11.33 0.39
N VAL A 142 -6.23 -10.12 0.50
CA VAL A 142 -7.30 -9.79 1.47
C VAL A 142 -8.50 -9.22 0.71
N PRO A 143 -9.74 -9.66 1.00
CA PRO A 143 -10.92 -9.09 0.35
C PRO A 143 -10.98 -7.57 0.51
N LEU A 144 -11.16 -6.84 -0.60
CA LEU A 144 -11.27 -5.39 -0.58
C LEU A 144 -12.44 -4.92 0.29
N ALA A 145 -13.55 -5.67 0.29
CA ALA A 145 -14.69 -5.39 1.16
C ALA A 145 -14.33 -5.47 2.66
N PHE A 146 -13.43 -6.39 3.06
CA PHE A 146 -12.94 -6.48 4.43
C PHE A 146 -12.07 -5.26 4.79
N LEU A 147 -11.19 -4.86 3.87
CA LEU A 147 -10.30 -3.71 4.05
C LEU A 147 -11.07 -2.37 4.09
N LEU A 148 -12.24 -2.29 3.47
CA LEU A 148 -13.10 -1.10 3.44
C LEU A 148 -14.15 -1.08 4.56
N ASP A 149 -14.10 -2.02 5.51
CA ASP A 149 -14.97 -2.02 6.67
C ASP A 149 -14.22 -1.41 7.87
N GLU A 150 -14.68 -0.24 8.32
CA GLU A 150 -14.05 0.51 9.42
C GLU A 150 -13.97 -0.28 10.73
N ARG A 151 -14.84 -1.28 10.91
CA ARG A 151 -14.83 -2.16 12.10
C ARG A 151 -13.54 -2.98 12.19
N ASN A 152 -12.84 -3.16 11.07
CA ASN A 152 -11.56 -3.85 11.00
C ASN A 152 -10.36 -2.89 11.22
N HIS A 153 -10.59 -1.58 11.37
CA HIS A 153 -9.54 -0.58 11.53
C HIS A 153 -9.33 -0.23 13.00
N GLN A 154 -8.42 -0.97 13.65
CA GLN A 154 -8.07 -0.72 15.04
C GLN A 154 -7.06 0.43 15.14
N ARG A 155 -7.16 1.22 16.21
CA ARG A 155 -6.12 2.19 16.58
C ARG A 155 -5.31 1.63 17.74
N ALA A 156 -4.00 1.57 17.55
CA ALA A 156 -3.04 1.24 18.59
C ALA A 156 -2.15 2.45 18.88
N THR A 157 -1.50 2.46 20.04
CA THR A 157 -0.53 3.49 20.41
C THR A 157 0.80 2.89 20.83
N ARG A 158 1.89 3.60 20.58
CA ARG A 158 3.23 3.24 21.06
C ARG A 158 3.99 4.48 21.51
N GLU A 159 4.73 4.35 22.60
CA GLU A 159 5.69 5.36 23.04
C GLU A 159 6.93 5.36 22.12
N LEU A 160 7.26 6.50 21.53
CA LEU A 160 8.51 6.70 20.80
C LEU A 160 9.11 8.07 21.15
N ASN A 161 10.38 8.09 21.57
CA ASN A 161 11.11 9.31 21.91
C ASN A 161 10.35 10.23 22.90
N GLY A 162 9.65 9.63 23.87
CA GLY A 162 8.85 10.35 24.87
C GLY A 162 7.53 10.94 24.36
N ARG A 163 7.05 10.52 23.18
CA ARG A 163 5.74 10.88 22.63
C ARG A 163 4.89 9.63 22.42
N THR A 164 3.60 9.72 22.74
CA THR A 164 2.60 8.70 22.40
C THR A 164 2.19 8.86 20.94
N VAL A 165 2.29 7.77 20.20
CA VAL A 165 2.07 7.75 18.75
C VAL A 165 0.96 6.79 18.43
N ALA A 166 -0.10 7.28 17.78
CA ALA A 166 -1.15 6.41 17.27
C ALA A 166 -0.73 5.75 15.94
N PHE A 167 -1.26 4.59 15.62
CA PHE A 167 -1.19 3.99 14.29
C PHE A 167 -2.37 3.04 14.06
N TYR A 168 -2.69 2.79 12.79
CA TYR A 168 -3.72 1.83 12.41
C TYR A 168 -3.19 0.39 12.36
N VAL A 169 -4.05 -0.54 12.72
CA VAL A 169 -3.84 -1.99 12.68
C VAL A 169 -5.08 -2.65 12.08
N ILE A 170 -4.87 -3.56 11.13
CA ILE A 170 -5.89 -4.40 10.50
C ILE A 170 -5.41 -5.86 10.62
N GLU A 171 -6.19 -6.69 11.31
CA GLU A 171 -5.90 -8.11 11.52
C GLU A 171 -6.72 -8.97 10.56
N HIS A 172 -6.07 -9.83 9.78
CA HIS A 172 -6.76 -10.73 8.86
C HIS A 172 -6.10 -12.10 8.83
N GLN A 173 -6.84 -13.14 9.26
CA GLN A 173 -6.41 -14.54 9.21
C GLN A 173 -4.99 -14.77 9.78
N GLY A 174 -4.68 -14.17 10.94
CA GLY A 174 -3.38 -14.28 11.59
C GLY A 174 -2.28 -13.40 10.99
N ARG A 175 -2.61 -12.50 10.05
CA ARG A 175 -1.69 -11.52 9.46
C ARG A 175 -2.04 -10.12 9.96
N THR A 176 -1.03 -9.43 10.47
CA THR A 176 -1.16 -8.07 10.99
C THR A 176 -0.67 -7.05 9.96
N ILE A 177 -1.59 -6.22 9.45
CA ILE A 177 -1.29 -5.09 8.57
C ILE A 177 -1.29 -3.83 9.44
N TRP A 178 -0.17 -3.13 9.52
CA TRP A 178 -0.05 -1.98 10.44
C TRP A 178 0.84 -0.88 9.87
N GLY A 179 0.90 0.25 10.56
CA GLY A 179 1.79 1.36 10.20
C GLY A 179 1.42 2.00 8.85
N ALA A 180 2.41 2.25 8.00
CA ALA A 180 2.19 2.96 6.73
C ALA A 180 1.21 2.23 5.81
N THR A 181 1.31 0.88 5.71
CA THR A 181 0.39 0.07 4.90
C THR A 181 -1.05 0.23 5.37
N ALA A 182 -1.30 0.10 6.68
CA ALA A 182 -2.63 0.30 7.24
C ALA A 182 -3.13 1.75 7.10
N GLY A 183 -2.25 2.74 7.28
CA GLY A 183 -2.58 4.15 7.06
C GLY A 183 -3.01 4.44 5.63
N MET A 184 -2.31 3.89 4.64
CA MET A 184 -2.69 3.99 3.22
C MET A 184 -4.02 3.29 2.93
N LEU A 185 -4.30 2.15 3.57
CA LEU A 185 -5.59 1.45 3.47
C LEU A 185 -6.74 2.25 4.06
N VAL A 186 -6.54 2.88 5.22
CA VAL A 186 -7.54 3.79 5.82
C VAL A 186 -7.79 4.98 4.92
N ASN A 187 -6.76 5.51 4.25
CA ASN A 187 -6.93 6.57 3.25
C ASN A 187 -7.73 6.10 2.05
N LEU A 188 -7.47 4.88 1.55
CA LEU A 188 -8.30 4.27 0.51
C LEU A 188 -9.76 4.19 0.98
N TYR A 189 -10.00 3.65 2.19
CA TYR A 189 -11.33 3.58 2.79
C TYR A 189 -12.02 4.94 2.88
N ARG A 190 -11.38 5.96 3.43
CA ARG A 190 -11.96 7.32 3.49
C ARG A 190 -12.27 7.88 2.11
N ARG A 191 -11.54 7.45 1.09
CA ARG A 191 -11.69 7.93 -0.28
C ARG A 191 -12.82 7.26 -1.05
N ILE A 192 -13.04 5.96 -0.83
CA ILE A 192 -13.98 5.16 -1.66
C ILE A 192 -14.94 4.28 -0.85
N GLY A 193 -14.80 4.21 0.46
CA GLY A 193 -15.59 3.36 1.37
C GLY A 193 -16.53 4.11 2.30
N ALA A 194 -16.29 5.41 2.53
CA ALA A 194 -17.17 6.31 3.28
C ALA A 194 -18.45 6.67 2.49
#